data_AF-L1QPL7-F1
#
_entry.id   AF-L1QPL7-F1
#
_cell.length_a   1.000
_cell.length_b   1.000
_cell.length_c   1.000
_cell.angle_alpha   90.00
_cell.angle_beta   90.00
_cell.angle_gamma   90.00
#
_symmetry.space_group_name_H-M   'P 1'
#
loop_
_entity.id
_entity.type
_entity.pdbx_description
1 polymer ?
#
loop_
_entity_poly.entity_id
_entity_poly.type
_entity_poly.pdbx_seq_one_letter_code
_entity_poly.pdbx_strand_id
1 'polypeptide(L)'
;MAEAQKLGGVAAFVDAEHALDPSYARKIGVNTDELIVSQPDTGEQALEIVEALVRSNAIDVIVVDSVAALVPRAEIEGEMGDSHIGLQARLMSQALRKLTGAINKSKCVVIFINQLREKIGIMFGNPETTAGGRALKFYSSVRLDIRKIDTIKVGDTVLGSRTRIKVIKNKVAPPFKQAEFDIMYNEGISREGNLIDIAVEAGIIQKSGAWFAYEDIRLGQGRENSKVYLKENPEVALKIENIIREKHNLTLISNAKNENIVVGE
;
A
#
# COMPACT_ATOMS: atom_id res chain seq x y z
N MET A 1 -6.46 0.25 2.46
CA MET A 1 -7.78 0.80 2.86
C MET A 1 -8.90 -0.08 2.36
N ALA A 2 -9.13 -0.18 1.05
CA ALA A 2 -10.15 -1.09 0.47
C ALA A 2 -10.09 -2.51 1.05
N GLU A 3 -8.90 -3.12 1.12
CA GLU A 3 -8.73 -4.46 1.72
C GLU A 3 -9.08 -4.54 3.20
N ALA A 4 -8.86 -3.47 3.98
CA ALA A 4 -9.26 -3.45 5.39
C ALA A 4 -10.80 -3.38 5.51
N GLN A 5 -11.44 -2.53 4.69
CA GLN A 5 -12.89 -2.39 4.66
C GLN A 5 -13.59 -3.68 4.20
N LYS A 6 -13.03 -4.39 3.21
CA LYS A 6 -13.54 -5.71 2.79
C LYS A 6 -13.56 -6.74 3.92
N LEU A 7 -12.65 -6.63 4.87
CA LEU A 7 -12.59 -7.48 6.07
C LEU A 7 -13.51 -6.97 7.20
N GLY A 8 -14.33 -5.95 6.95
CA GLY A 8 -15.19 -5.31 7.94
C GLY A 8 -14.48 -4.31 8.86
N GLY A 9 -13.22 -3.97 8.55
CA GLY A 9 -12.43 -3.01 9.33
C GLY A 9 -12.66 -1.56 8.94
N VAL A 10 -12.31 -0.64 9.84
CA VAL A 10 -12.47 0.81 9.64
C VAL A 10 -11.17 1.43 9.15
N ALA A 11 -11.27 2.27 8.13
CA ALA A 11 -10.14 2.99 7.54
C ALA A 11 -10.26 4.50 7.79
N ALA A 12 -9.12 5.14 8.04
CA ALA A 12 -9.00 6.59 8.06
C ALA A 12 -7.86 7.08 7.15
N PHE A 13 -8.03 8.27 6.59
CA PHE A 13 -7.10 8.94 5.70
C PHE A 13 -6.86 10.37 6.17
N VAL A 14 -5.61 10.69 6.49
CA VAL A 14 -5.16 12.03 6.85
C VAL A 14 -4.50 12.64 5.61
N ASP A 15 -5.25 13.47 4.92
CA ASP A 15 -4.89 14.11 3.65
C ASP A 15 -4.23 15.47 3.93
N ALA A 16 -2.94 15.44 4.24
CA ALA A 16 -2.12 16.65 4.39
C ALA A 16 -1.72 17.25 3.03
N GLU A 17 -1.76 16.48 1.93
CA GLU A 17 -1.49 17.00 0.57
C GLU A 17 -2.73 17.64 -0.09
N HIS A 18 -3.92 17.49 0.50
CA HIS A 18 -5.20 17.95 -0.06
C HIS A 18 -5.45 17.43 -1.49
N ALA A 19 -5.04 16.19 -1.75
CA ALA A 19 -4.98 15.62 -3.10
C ALA A 19 -5.83 14.34 -3.27
N LEU A 20 -6.59 13.94 -2.26
CA LEU A 20 -7.45 12.76 -2.36
C LEU A 20 -8.59 13.01 -3.37
N ASP A 21 -8.69 12.16 -4.40
CA ASP A 21 -9.84 12.10 -5.31
C ASP A 21 -10.81 10.98 -4.86
N PRO A 22 -11.98 11.32 -4.29
CA PRO A 22 -12.97 10.33 -3.85
C PRO A 22 -13.52 9.48 -5.01
N SER A 23 -13.60 10.05 -6.22
CA SER A 23 -14.12 9.34 -7.39
C SER A 23 -13.17 8.23 -7.82
N TYR A 24 -11.86 8.51 -7.80
CA TYR A 24 -10.83 7.51 -8.05
C TYR A 24 -10.75 6.47 -6.92
N ALA A 25 -10.81 6.90 -5.66
CA ALA A 25 -10.82 6.00 -4.50
C ALA A 25 -11.95 4.96 -4.59
N ARG A 26 -13.15 5.39 -4.99
CA ARG A 26 -14.30 4.49 -5.18
C ARG A 26 -14.07 3.48 -6.30
N LYS A 27 -13.47 3.90 -7.43
CA LYS A 27 -13.12 3.00 -8.56
C LYS A 27 -12.16 1.89 -8.15
N ILE A 28 -11.22 2.18 -7.25
CA ILE A 28 -10.27 1.19 -6.73
C ILE A 28 -10.80 0.41 -5.51
N GLY A 29 -12.10 0.50 -5.22
CA GLY A 29 -12.81 -0.33 -4.24
C GLY A 29 -12.78 0.18 -2.80
N VAL A 30 -12.44 1.45 -2.56
CA VAL A 30 -12.59 2.07 -1.24
C VAL A 30 -14.07 2.43 -1.02
N ASN A 31 -14.63 2.04 0.12
CA ASN A 31 -15.92 2.56 0.56
C ASN A 31 -15.70 3.99 1.09
N THR A 32 -15.89 4.99 0.25
CA THR A 32 -15.66 6.39 0.62
C THR A 32 -16.73 6.94 1.56
N ASP A 33 -17.90 6.31 1.66
CA ASP A 33 -19.00 6.77 2.50
C ASP A 33 -18.71 6.48 3.99
N GLU A 34 -17.91 5.43 4.26
CA GLU A 34 -17.44 5.04 5.60
C GLU A 34 -15.98 5.43 5.87
N LEU A 35 -15.29 6.02 4.89
CA LEU A 35 -13.89 6.43 5.04
C LEU A 35 -13.82 7.70 5.90
N ILE A 36 -13.13 7.62 7.04
CA ILE A 36 -12.85 8.80 7.86
C ILE A 36 -11.76 9.61 7.16
N VAL A 37 -12.07 10.81 6.70
CA VAL A 37 -11.10 11.72 6.08
C VAL A 37 -10.86 12.91 6.97
N SER A 38 -9.60 13.28 7.16
CA SER A 38 -9.19 14.49 7.87
C SER A 38 -8.23 15.29 7.00
N GLN A 39 -8.46 16.59 6.91
CA GLN A 39 -7.58 17.54 6.23
C GLN A 39 -7.03 18.52 7.28
N PRO A 40 -5.84 18.24 7.82
CA PRO A 40 -5.23 19.07 8.87
C PRO A 40 -4.58 20.32 8.28
N ASP A 41 -4.61 21.42 9.02
CA ASP A 41 -3.94 22.68 8.71
C ASP A 41 -2.44 22.63 9.03
N THR A 42 -2.04 21.82 10.01
CA THR A 42 -0.65 21.75 10.51
C THR A 42 -0.17 20.31 10.73
N GLY A 43 1.14 20.11 10.69
CA GLY A 43 1.77 18.81 10.96
C GLY A 43 1.52 18.32 12.38
N GLU A 44 1.48 19.22 13.37
CA GLU A 44 1.10 18.88 14.75
C GLU A 44 -0.32 18.32 14.80
N GLN A 45 -1.28 19.06 14.25
CA GLN A 45 -2.69 18.66 14.24
C GLN A 45 -2.88 17.32 13.53
N ALA A 46 -2.23 17.11 12.38
CA ALA A 46 -2.27 15.85 11.66
C ALA A 46 -1.84 14.67 12.56
N LEU A 47 -0.73 14.81 13.27
CA LEU A 47 -0.17 13.75 14.11
C LEU A 47 -0.98 13.54 15.40
N GLU A 48 -1.60 14.60 15.94
CA GLU A 48 -2.53 14.52 17.05
C GLU A 48 -3.82 13.79 16.67
N ILE A 49 -4.36 14.04 15.47
CA ILE A 49 -5.51 13.31 14.92
C ILE A 49 -5.17 11.83 14.76
N VAL A 50 -4.00 11.51 14.19
CA VAL A 50 -3.55 10.11 14.09
C VAL A 50 -3.44 9.47 15.47
N GLU A 51 -2.86 10.16 16.46
CA GLU A 51 -2.75 9.64 17.83
C GLU A 51 -4.13 9.38 18.45
N ALA A 52 -5.07 10.31 18.31
CA ALA A 52 -6.44 10.18 18.84
C ALA A 52 -7.17 8.99 18.18
N LEU A 53 -7.07 8.87 16.86
CA LEU A 53 -7.68 7.77 16.10
C LEU A 53 -7.11 6.41 16.53
N VAL A 54 -5.79 6.28 16.68
CA VAL A 54 -5.16 5.05 17.19
C VAL A 54 -5.65 4.73 18.61
N ARG A 55 -5.72 5.73 19.49
CA ARG A 55 -6.14 5.54 20.89
C ARG A 55 -7.61 5.17 21.05
N SER A 56 -8.45 5.52 20.08
CA SER A 56 -9.86 5.11 20.09
C SER A 56 -10.04 3.59 19.99
N ASN A 57 -9.04 2.86 19.47
CA ASN A 57 -9.10 1.44 19.13
C ASN A 57 -10.24 1.06 18.17
N ALA A 58 -10.86 2.05 17.50
CA ALA A 58 -11.94 1.84 16.55
C ALA A 58 -11.46 1.80 15.09
N ILE A 59 -10.17 2.07 14.85
CA ILE A 59 -9.59 2.17 13.50
C ILE A 59 -8.59 1.03 13.28
N ASP A 60 -8.73 0.31 12.17
CA ASP A 60 -7.84 -0.79 11.78
C ASP A 60 -6.68 -0.31 10.90
N VAL A 61 -6.91 0.70 10.06
CA VAL A 61 -5.87 1.28 9.21
C VAL A 61 -5.97 2.80 9.10
N ILE A 62 -4.85 3.49 9.30
CA ILE A 62 -4.72 4.93 9.08
C ILE A 62 -3.64 5.16 8.03
N VAL A 63 -3.94 5.95 7.01
CA VAL A 63 -2.97 6.44 6.03
C VAL A 63 -2.72 7.92 6.25
N VAL A 64 -1.46 8.34 6.26
CA VAL A 64 -1.05 9.74 6.32
C VAL A 64 -0.38 10.11 5.01
N ASP A 65 -1.02 11.00 4.26
CA ASP A 65 -0.58 11.44 2.93
C ASP A 65 -0.35 12.96 2.90
N SER A 66 0.88 13.46 3.00
CA SER A 66 2.14 12.73 3.15
C SER A 66 3.03 13.38 4.22
N VAL A 67 4.08 12.67 4.62
CA VAL A 67 5.07 13.18 5.59
C VAL A 67 5.71 14.49 5.11
N ALA A 68 5.86 14.68 3.79
CA ALA A 68 6.44 15.90 3.26
C ALA A 68 5.54 17.11 3.52
N ALA A 69 4.22 16.93 3.55
CA ALA A 69 3.21 17.95 3.80
C ALA A 69 2.91 18.20 5.29
N LEU A 70 3.53 17.44 6.20
CA LEU A 70 3.42 17.69 7.65
C LEU A 70 4.27 18.90 8.05
N VAL A 71 3.82 20.09 7.69
CA VAL A 71 4.52 21.36 7.95
C VAL A 71 4.19 21.83 9.37
N PRO A 72 5.19 22.08 10.23
CA PRO A 72 4.95 22.59 11.58
C PRO A 72 4.24 23.93 11.58
N ARG A 73 3.37 24.18 12.57
CA ARG A 73 2.64 25.45 12.69
C ARG A 73 3.54 26.69 12.63
N ALA A 74 4.68 26.67 13.31
CA ALA A 74 5.60 27.81 13.33
C ALA A 74 6.21 28.11 11.95
N GLU A 75 6.31 27.10 11.07
CA GLU A 75 6.77 27.30 9.69
C GLU A 75 5.65 27.86 8.80
N ILE A 76 4.39 27.52 9.06
CA ILE A 76 3.21 28.06 8.36
C ILE A 76 2.95 29.53 8.76
N GLU A 77 3.11 29.86 10.03
CA GLU A 77 2.90 31.20 10.57
C GLU A 77 4.10 32.14 10.33
N GLY A 78 5.27 31.60 10.02
CA GLY A 78 6.49 32.35 9.74
C GLY A 78 6.53 32.97 8.34
N GLU A 79 7.52 33.83 8.09
CA GLU A 79 7.70 34.45 6.78
C GLU A 79 8.50 33.54 5.82
N MET A 80 8.25 33.69 4.52
CA MET A 80 9.02 32.99 3.50
C MET A 80 10.50 33.41 3.58
N GLY A 81 11.37 32.44 3.89
CA GLY A 81 12.81 32.67 4.06
C GLY A 81 13.28 32.56 5.51
N ASP A 82 12.36 32.44 6.47
CA ASP A 82 12.71 32.20 7.86
C ASP A 82 13.37 30.83 8.05
N SER A 83 14.45 30.83 8.85
CA SER A 83 15.27 29.64 9.07
C SER A 83 14.66 28.73 10.15
N HIS A 84 13.88 27.75 9.70
CA HIS A 84 13.25 26.73 10.56
C HIS A 84 14.03 25.40 10.53
N ILE A 85 15.33 25.43 10.82
CA ILE A 85 16.21 24.25 10.65
C ILE A 85 15.73 23.06 11.49
N GLY A 86 15.30 22.00 10.80
CA GLY A 86 15.00 20.70 11.40
C GLY A 86 13.72 20.65 12.23
N LEU A 87 12.84 21.63 12.13
CA LEU A 87 11.60 21.69 12.91
C LEU A 87 10.70 20.48 12.64
N GLN A 88 10.45 20.16 11.37
CA GLN A 88 9.70 18.97 10.97
C GLN A 88 10.32 17.66 11.49
N ALA A 89 11.66 17.54 11.46
CA ALA A 89 12.34 16.35 11.95
C ALA A 89 12.17 16.15 13.47
N ARG A 90 12.15 17.26 14.23
CA ARG A 90 11.89 17.25 15.68
C ARG A 90 10.44 16.89 15.99
N LEU A 91 9.49 17.49 15.28
CA LEU A 91 8.07 17.16 15.35
C LEU A 91 7.84 15.65 15.14
N MET A 92 8.34 15.11 14.02
CA MET A 92 8.23 13.69 13.71
C MET A 92 8.85 12.80 14.80
N SER A 93 10.01 13.19 15.34
CA SER A 93 10.68 12.42 16.40
C SER A 93 9.87 12.38 17.69
N GLN A 94 9.22 13.49 18.06
CA GLN A 94 8.38 13.55 19.26
C GLN A 94 7.06 12.79 19.06
N ALA A 95 6.39 13.03 17.94
CA ALA A 95 5.12 12.40 17.61
C ALA A 95 5.25 10.88 17.49
N LEU A 96 6.22 10.38 16.72
CA LEU A 96 6.42 8.94 16.54
C LEU A 96 6.76 8.21 17.84
N ARG A 97 7.45 8.88 18.78
CA ARG A 97 7.73 8.32 20.12
C ARG A 97 6.44 8.05 20.88
N LYS A 98 5.49 9.00 20.88
CA LYS A 98 4.17 8.84 21.52
C LYS A 98 3.32 7.82 20.76
N LEU A 99 3.26 7.98 19.45
CA LEU A 99 2.41 7.19 18.56
C LEU A 99 2.79 5.70 18.57
N THR A 100 4.08 5.36 18.59
CA THR A 100 4.52 3.95 18.65
C THR A 100 3.98 3.23 19.90
N GLY A 101 3.94 3.92 21.04
CA GLY A 101 3.38 3.36 22.26
C GLY A 101 1.86 3.15 22.19
N ALA A 102 1.14 4.02 21.48
CA ALA A 102 -0.29 3.86 21.23
C ALA A 102 -0.57 2.74 20.22
N ILE A 103 0.15 2.72 19.09
CA ILE A 103 0.02 1.69 18.04
C ILE A 103 0.22 0.29 18.62
N ASN A 104 1.25 0.09 19.44
CA ASN A 104 1.57 -1.21 20.02
C ASN A 104 0.48 -1.76 20.95
N LYS A 105 -0.40 -0.90 21.49
CA LYS A 105 -1.53 -1.30 22.34
C LYS A 105 -2.84 -1.43 21.55
N SER A 106 -2.83 -1.06 20.28
CA SER A 106 -3.97 -1.11 19.37
C SER A 106 -3.79 -2.24 18.35
N LYS A 107 -4.83 -2.53 17.57
CA LYS A 107 -4.73 -3.37 16.36
C LYS A 107 -4.55 -2.52 15.08
N CYS A 108 -4.37 -1.21 15.22
CA CYS A 108 -4.29 -0.27 14.12
C CYS A 108 -2.95 -0.36 13.38
N VAL A 109 -3.00 -0.39 12.04
CA VAL A 109 -1.86 -0.20 11.15
C VAL A 109 -1.78 1.27 10.73
N VAL A 110 -0.65 1.93 10.96
CA VAL A 110 -0.43 3.30 10.48
C VAL A 110 0.58 3.31 9.33
N ILE A 111 0.15 3.84 8.18
CA ILE A 111 0.91 3.92 6.95
C ILE A 111 1.25 5.39 6.69
N PHE A 112 2.54 5.69 6.55
CA PHE A 112 3.01 7.01 6.14
C PHE A 112 3.45 6.97 4.69
N ILE A 113 2.85 7.82 3.84
CA ILE A 113 3.34 8.09 2.49
C ILE A 113 4.43 9.16 2.60
N ASN A 114 5.48 9.01 1.80
CA ASN A 114 6.60 9.95 1.82
C ASN A 114 7.22 10.05 0.43
N GLN A 115 7.76 11.22 0.14
CA GLN A 115 8.37 11.55 -1.13
C GLN A 115 9.89 11.36 -1.07
N LEU A 116 10.48 11.03 -2.22
CA LEU A 116 11.93 11.05 -2.39
C LEU A 116 12.39 12.49 -2.62
N ARG A 117 13.51 12.86 -1.98
CA ARG A 117 14.26 14.09 -2.23
C ARG A 117 15.71 13.75 -2.46
N GLU A 118 16.45 14.62 -3.14
CA GLU A 118 17.90 14.47 -3.31
C GLU A 118 18.65 15.31 -2.29
N LYS A 119 19.71 14.74 -1.71
CA LYS A 119 20.64 15.51 -0.88
C LYS A 119 21.69 16.17 -1.76
N ILE A 120 21.65 17.50 -1.80
CA ILE A 120 22.67 18.32 -2.45
C ILE A 120 24.03 18.06 -1.79
N GLY A 121 25.08 17.85 -2.60
CA GLY A 121 26.46 17.71 -2.14
C GLY A 121 26.95 16.27 -1.89
N ILE A 122 26.14 15.24 -2.17
CA ILE A 122 26.61 13.85 -2.14
C ILE A 122 27.30 13.51 -3.48
N MET A 123 28.62 13.39 -3.46
CA MET A 123 29.43 12.99 -4.63
C MET A 123 29.60 11.47 -4.78
N PHE A 124 29.30 10.68 -3.74
CA PHE A 124 29.44 9.22 -3.76
C PHE A 124 28.32 8.54 -2.94
N GLY A 125 27.73 7.47 -3.48
CA GLY A 125 26.62 6.74 -2.86
C GLY A 125 25.23 7.16 -3.36
N ASN A 126 24.16 6.67 -2.71
CA ASN A 126 22.78 7.02 -3.09
C ASN A 126 22.42 8.42 -2.53
N PRO A 127 22.11 9.42 -3.38
CA PRO A 127 21.73 10.76 -2.95
C PRO A 127 20.29 10.85 -2.42
N GLU A 128 19.48 9.81 -2.64
CA GLU A 128 18.06 9.80 -2.27
C GLU A 128 17.85 9.83 -0.75
N THR A 129 16.91 10.66 -0.34
CA THR A 129 16.47 10.82 1.03
C THR A 129 14.96 11.03 1.10
N THR A 130 14.42 11.10 2.32
CA THR A 130 12.97 11.26 2.56
C THR A 130 12.74 12.42 3.50
N ALA A 131 11.59 13.10 3.40
CA ALA A 131 11.20 14.17 4.31
C ALA A 131 10.94 13.67 5.75
N GLY A 132 10.83 14.58 6.72
CA GLY A 132 10.54 14.24 8.12
C GLY A 132 11.72 13.71 8.95
N GLY A 133 12.95 13.85 8.45
CA GLY A 133 14.16 13.44 9.16
C GLY A 133 14.36 11.91 9.24
N ARG A 134 15.03 11.44 10.30
CA ARG A 134 15.39 10.01 10.44
C ARG A 134 14.41 9.18 11.27
N ALA A 135 13.56 9.81 12.07
CA ALA A 135 12.72 9.12 13.05
C ALA A 135 11.85 8.02 12.42
N LEU A 136 11.13 8.35 11.35
CA LEU A 136 10.27 7.38 10.65
C LEU A 136 11.06 6.15 10.20
N LYS A 137 12.29 6.32 9.69
CA LYS A 137 13.15 5.21 9.27
C LYS A 137 13.41 4.21 10.39
N PHE A 138 13.50 4.66 11.64
CA PHE A 138 13.75 3.81 12.81
C PHE A 138 12.47 3.22 13.39
N TYR A 139 11.41 4.02 13.49
CA TYR A 139 10.12 3.60 14.07
C TYR A 139 9.32 2.66 13.16
N SER A 140 9.36 2.82 11.83
CA SER A 140 8.62 1.94 10.93
C SER A 140 9.04 0.47 11.07
N SER A 141 8.07 -0.44 11.20
CA SER A 141 8.31 -1.89 11.20
C SER A 141 8.63 -2.42 9.80
N VAL A 142 7.97 -1.88 8.78
CA VAL A 142 8.17 -2.20 7.38
C VAL A 142 8.41 -0.90 6.60
N ARG A 143 9.30 -0.92 5.61
CA ARG A 143 9.47 0.18 4.66
C ARG A 143 9.49 -0.38 3.23
N LEU A 144 8.71 0.25 2.38
CA LEU A 144 8.53 -0.11 0.98
C LEU A 144 9.08 1.02 0.11
N ASP A 145 9.90 0.67 -0.88
CA ASP A 145 10.32 1.56 -1.97
C ASP A 145 9.52 1.15 -3.21
N ILE A 146 8.65 2.03 -3.68
CA ILE A 146 7.76 1.82 -4.83
C ILE A 146 8.27 2.60 -6.03
N ARG A 147 8.45 1.92 -7.17
CA ARG A 147 8.91 2.54 -8.41
C ARG A 147 8.12 2.06 -9.61
N LYS A 148 7.72 2.98 -10.47
CA LYS A 148 7.28 2.67 -11.83
C LYS A 148 8.49 2.17 -12.61
N ILE A 149 8.38 0.96 -13.18
CA ILE A 149 9.46 0.36 -13.99
C ILE A 149 9.12 0.32 -15.49
N ASP A 150 7.83 0.30 -15.84
CA ASP A 150 7.41 0.38 -17.24
C ASP A 150 6.00 0.99 -17.36
N THR A 151 5.62 1.34 -18.59
CA THR A 151 4.30 1.88 -18.94
C THR A 151 3.51 0.85 -19.75
N ILE A 152 2.29 0.54 -19.30
CA ILE A 152 1.41 -0.40 -19.99
C ILE A 152 0.60 0.37 -21.03
N LYS A 153 0.71 -0.04 -22.30
CA LYS A 153 0.05 0.62 -23.44
C LYS A 153 -0.67 -0.39 -24.33
N VAL A 154 -1.78 0.05 -24.94
CA VAL A 154 -2.45 -0.66 -26.03
C VAL A 154 -2.60 0.33 -27.19
N GLY A 155 -1.90 0.07 -28.29
CA GLY A 155 -1.67 1.07 -29.32
C GLY A 155 -1.01 2.31 -28.74
N ASP A 156 -1.59 3.48 -28.97
CA ASP A 156 -1.11 4.77 -28.45
C ASP A 156 -1.66 5.13 -27.05
N THR A 157 -2.60 4.34 -26.52
CA THR A 157 -3.26 4.65 -25.24
C THR A 157 -2.49 4.05 -24.07
N VAL A 158 -2.17 4.89 -23.08
CA VAL A 158 -1.57 4.44 -21.81
C VAL A 158 -2.66 3.96 -20.86
N LEU A 159 -2.63 2.68 -20.49
CA LEU A 159 -3.64 2.06 -19.62
C LEU A 159 -3.19 1.93 -18.15
N GLY A 160 -1.88 1.96 -17.90
CA GLY A 160 -1.35 1.79 -16.55
C GLY A 160 0.17 1.78 -16.49
N SER A 161 0.68 1.29 -15.36
CA SER A 161 2.11 1.16 -15.10
C SER A 161 2.48 -0.20 -14.52
N ARG A 162 3.58 -0.79 -15.02
CA ARG A 162 4.26 -1.88 -14.34
C ARG A 162 5.04 -1.26 -13.18
N THR A 163 4.79 -1.76 -11.98
CA THR A 163 5.32 -1.21 -10.73
C THR A 163 6.10 -2.27 -9.98
N ARG A 164 7.24 -1.87 -9.42
CA ARG A 164 8.06 -2.70 -8.53
C ARG A 164 8.02 -2.11 -7.13
N ILE A 165 7.77 -2.96 -6.14
CA ILE A 165 7.94 -2.64 -4.73
C ILE A 165 9.11 -3.44 -4.16
N LYS A 166 10.06 -2.77 -3.51
CA LYS A 166 11.15 -3.40 -2.76
C LYS A 166 10.95 -3.19 -1.25
N VAL A 167 11.06 -4.26 -0.48
CA VAL A 167 11.02 -4.20 0.99
C VAL A 167 12.39 -3.78 1.52
N ILE A 168 12.62 -2.48 1.69
CA ILE A 168 13.92 -1.95 2.14
C ILE A 168 14.14 -2.04 3.65
N LYS A 169 13.10 -2.31 4.43
CA LYS A 169 13.17 -2.65 5.86
C LYS A 169 12.02 -3.59 6.21
N ASN A 170 12.30 -4.61 7.01
CA ASN A 170 11.29 -5.51 7.55
C ASN A 170 11.72 -5.99 8.95
N LYS A 171 10.86 -5.82 9.94
CA LYS A 171 11.06 -6.31 11.32
C LYS A 171 10.28 -7.60 11.63
N VAL A 172 9.42 -8.06 10.72
CA VAL A 172 8.52 -9.21 10.96
C VAL A 172 8.81 -10.39 10.03
N ALA A 173 9.60 -10.20 8.98
CA ALA A 173 10.07 -11.25 8.09
C ALA A 173 11.40 -10.83 7.42
N PRO A 174 12.07 -11.71 6.64
CA PRO A 174 13.27 -11.34 5.90
C PRO A 174 13.07 -10.11 4.98
N PRO A 175 13.96 -9.10 5.03
CA PRO A 175 13.88 -7.92 4.17
C PRO A 175 14.41 -8.18 2.76
N PHE A 176 14.38 -7.15 1.91
CA PHE A 176 14.96 -7.07 0.55
C PHE A 176 14.31 -7.91 -0.53
N LYS A 177 13.22 -8.60 -0.23
CA LYS A 177 12.32 -9.15 -1.25
C LYS A 177 11.70 -8.02 -2.07
N GLN A 178 11.33 -8.37 -3.30
CA GLN A 178 10.66 -7.47 -4.24
C GLN A 178 9.41 -8.13 -4.79
N ALA A 179 8.43 -7.32 -5.16
CA ALA A 179 7.23 -7.75 -5.87
C ALA A 179 7.00 -6.83 -7.07
N GLU A 180 6.56 -7.41 -8.18
CA GLU A 180 6.19 -6.68 -9.38
C GLU A 180 4.73 -6.95 -9.72
N PHE A 181 4.01 -5.91 -10.11
CA PHE A 181 2.61 -6.00 -10.47
C PHE A 181 2.19 -4.80 -11.32
N ASP A 182 1.02 -4.92 -11.93
CA ASP A 182 0.46 -3.88 -12.77
C ASP A 182 -0.50 -3.00 -11.96
N ILE A 183 -0.39 -1.69 -12.13
CA ILE A 183 -1.36 -0.70 -11.64
C ILE A 183 -2.08 -0.13 -12.85
N MET A 184 -3.36 -0.45 -13.00
CA MET A 184 -4.22 0.03 -14.07
C MET A 184 -4.92 1.31 -13.62
N TYR A 185 -4.89 2.37 -14.43
CA TYR A 185 -5.38 3.69 -14.00
C TYR A 185 -6.89 3.77 -13.72
N ASN A 186 -7.68 2.79 -14.12
CA ASN A 186 -9.12 2.73 -13.84
C ASN A 186 -9.53 1.61 -12.88
N GLU A 187 -8.62 0.69 -12.54
CA GLU A 187 -8.94 -0.51 -11.75
C GLU A 187 -8.04 -0.68 -10.52
N GLY A 188 -6.94 0.06 -10.41
CA GLY A 188 -5.95 -0.10 -9.35
C GLY A 188 -5.01 -1.28 -9.62
N ILE A 189 -4.58 -1.98 -8.56
CA ILE A 189 -3.68 -3.14 -8.70
C ILE A 189 -4.43 -4.28 -9.39
N SER A 190 -3.91 -4.76 -10.52
CA SER A 190 -4.49 -5.88 -11.26
C SER A 190 -4.21 -7.21 -10.55
N ARG A 191 -5.15 -7.65 -9.70
CA ARG A 191 -5.06 -8.90 -8.93
C ARG A 191 -4.88 -10.13 -9.83
N GLU A 192 -5.71 -10.27 -10.86
CA GLU A 192 -5.71 -11.43 -11.75
C GLU A 192 -4.42 -11.50 -12.58
N GLY A 193 -3.92 -10.33 -13.04
CA GLY A 193 -2.65 -10.25 -13.73
C GLY A 193 -1.47 -10.69 -12.86
N ASN A 194 -1.46 -10.27 -11.59
CA ASN A 194 -0.44 -10.69 -10.62
C ASN A 194 -0.55 -12.20 -10.32
N LEU A 195 -1.79 -12.69 -10.13
CA LEU A 195 -2.05 -14.11 -9.88
C LEU A 195 -1.48 -15.00 -11.00
N ILE A 196 -1.68 -14.61 -12.26
CA ILE A 196 -1.14 -15.33 -13.42
C ILE A 196 0.39 -15.30 -13.41
N ASP A 197 0.99 -14.12 -13.22
CA ASP A 197 2.44 -13.96 -13.26
C ASP A 197 3.11 -14.86 -12.18
N ILE A 198 2.60 -14.84 -10.95
CA ILE A 198 3.11 -15.69 -9.86
C ILE A 198 2.83 -17.17 -10.13
N ALA A 199 1.65 -17.53 -10.61
CA ALA A 199 1.29 -18.92 -10.86
C ALA A 199 2.16 -19.55 -11.96
N VAL A 200 2.52 -18.77 -12.98
CA VAL A 200 3.43 -19.21 -14.05
C VAL A 200 4.85 -19.40 -13.51
N GLU A 201 5.35 -18.43 -12.73
CA GLU A 201 6.67 -18.54 -12.07
C GLU A 201 6.72 -19.76 -11.12
N ALA A 202 5.62 -20.03 -10.43
CA ALA A 202 5.49 -21.16 -9.52
C ALA A 202 5.28 -22.51 -10.24
N GLY A 203 5.09 -22.53 -11.56
CA GLY A 203 4.81 -23.74 -12.35
C GLY A 203 3.39 -24.32 -12.16
N ILE A 204 2.47 -23.53 -11.59
CA ILE A 204 1.06 -23.92 -11.37
C ILE A 204 0.26 -23.73 -12.67
N ILE A 205 0.46 -22.59 -13.34
CA ILE A 205 -0.06 -22.34 -14.69
C ILE A 205 1.03 -22.72 -15.70
N GLN A 206 0.69 -23.59 -16.63
CA GLN A 206 1.56 -24.01 -17.72
C GLN A 206 1.43 -23.05 -18.91
N LYS A 207 2.57 -22.66 -19.47
CA LYS A 207 2.64 -21.80 -20.65
C LYS A 207 3.20 -22.57 -21.84
N SER A 208 2.40 -22.79 -22.87
CA SER A 208 2.80 -23.44 -24.13
C SER A 208 2.70 -22.45 -25.28
N GLY A 209 3.83 -21.83 -25.62
CA GLY A 209 3.88 -20.72 -26.57
C GLY A 209 3.08 -19.52 -26.07
N ALA A 210 1.99 -19.18 -26.77
CA ALA A 210 1.07 -18.12 -26.36
C ALA A 210 -0.06 -18.60 -25.44
N TRP A 211 -0.26 -19.92 -25.26
CA TRP A 211 -1.38 -20.46 -24.49
C TRP A 211 -1.04 -20.64 -23.02
N PHE A 212 -1.99 -20.31 -22.16
CA PHE A 212 -1.93 -20.54 -20.71
C PHE A 212 -2.98 -21.57 -20.31
N ALA A 213 -2.57 -22.54 -19.50
CA ALA A 213 -3.43 -23.61 -19.01
C ALA A 213 -3.18 -23.89 -17.52
N TYR A 214 -4.24 -24.23 -16.81
CA TYR A 214 -4.17 -24.72 -15.43
C TYR A 214 -4.81 -26.10 -15.39
N GLU A 215 -4.04 -27.13 -15.03
CA GLU A 215 -4.46 -28.53 -15.17
C GLU A 215 -4.96 -28.78 -16.61
N ASP A 216 -6.19 -29.28 -16.78
CA ASP A 216 -6.82 -29.50 -18.09
C ASP A 216 -7.59 -28.28 -18.62
N ILE A 217 -7.63 -27.18 -17.85
CA ILE A 217 -8.40 -25.98 -18.17
C ILE A 217 -7.54 -25.04 -19.00
N ARG A 218 -8.03 -24.69 -20.21
CA ARG A 218 -7.43 -23.62 -21.01
C ARG A 218 -7.91 -22.27 -20.52
N LEU A 219 -6.99 -21.48 -19.95
CA LEU A 219 -7.29 -20.15 -19.44
C LEU A 219 -7.42 -19.13 -20.57
N GLY A 220 -6.59 -19.25 -21.61
CA GLY A 220 -6.68 -18.39 -22.77
C GLY A 220 -5.39 -18.30 -23.59
N GLN A 221 -5.49 -17.67 -24.76
CA GLN A 221 -4.35 -17.31 -25.58
C GLN A 221 -3.86 -15.92 -25.18
N GLY A 222 -2.67 -15.85 -24.58
CA GLY A 222 -2.08 -14.63 -24.07
C GLY A 222 -2.49 -14.31 -22.63
N ARG A 223 -1.70 -13.45 -22.00
CA ARG A 223 -1.88 -13.03 -20.61
C ARG A 223 -3.21 -12.31 -20.40
N GLU A 224 -3.60 -11.42 -21.33
CA GLU A 224 -4.81 -10.60 -21.16
C GLU A 224 -6.09 -11.43 -21.20
N ASN A 225 -6.20 -12.37 -22.15
CA ASN A 225 -7.35 -13.28 -22.21
C ASN A 225 -7.42 -14.19 -20.97
N SER A 226 -6.27 -14.61 -20.46
CA SER A 226 -6.20 -15.41 -19.22
C SER A 226 -6.68 -14.61 -18.00
N LYS A 227 -6.40 -13.30 -17.95
CA LYS A 227 -6.93 -12.41 -16.89
C LYS A 227 -8.44 -12.33 -16.95
N VAL A 228 -9.00 -12.15 -18.15
CA VAL A 228 -10.46 -12.11 -18.35
C VAL A 228 -11.10 -13.41 -17.85
N TYR A 229 -10.53 -14.56 -18.21
CA TYR A 229 -11.02 -15.85 -17.74
C TYR A 229 -11.04 -15.97 -16.21
N LEU A 230 -9.96 -15.60 -15.52
CA LEU A 230 -9.90 -15.66 -14.05
C LEU A 230 -10.86 -14.66 -13.38
N LYS A 231 -11.12 -13.52 -14.02
CA LYS A 231 -12.11 -12.54 -13.55
C LYS A 231 -13.54 -13.08 -13.67
N GLU A 232 -13.83 -13.85 -14.70
CA GLU A 232 -15.13 -14.49 -14.94
C GLU A 232 -15.33 -15.78 -14.11
N ASN A 233 -14.25 -16.43 -13.68
CA ASN A 233 -14.27 -17.71 -12.94
C ASN A 233 -13.54 -17.57 -11.58
N PRO A 234 -14.14 -16.83 -10.61
CA PRO A 234 -13.49 -16.49 -9.34
C PRO A 234 -13.15 -17.71 -8.47
N GLU A 235 -13.88 -18.81 -8.60
CA GLU A 235 -13.58 -20.08 -7.92
C GLU A 235 -12.26 -20.70 -8.39
N VAL A 236 -11.97 -20.63 -9.70
CA VAL A 236 -10.68 -21.09 -10.25
C VAL A 236 -9.56 -20.17 -9.80
N ALA A 237 -9.78 -18.85 -9.83
CA ALA A 237 -8.82 -17.87 -9.34
C ALA A 237 -8.49 -18.11 -7.86
N LEU A 238 -9.49 -18.37 -7.01
CA LEU A 238 -9.29 -18.68 -5.60
C LEU A 238 -8.52 -19.98 -5.39
N LYS A 239 -8.83 -21.04 -6.14
CA LYS A 239 -8.10 -22.32 -6.07
C LYS A 239 -6.61 -22.10 -6.37
N ILE A 240 -6.29 -21.40 -7.46
CA ILE A 240 -4.91 -21.06 -7.83
C ILE A 240 -4.24 -20.21 -6.75
N GLU A 241 -4.92 -19.19 -6.22
CA GLU A 241 -4.37 -18.33 -5.16
C GLU A 241 -4.06 -19.13 -3.89
N ASN A 242 -4.93 -20.04 -3.48
CA ASN A 242 -4.71 -20.87 -2.29
C ASN A 242 -3.53 -21.84 -2.47
N ILE A 243 -3.34 -22.42 -3.67
CA ILE A 243 -2.16 -23.26 -3.96
C ILE A 243 -0.87 -22.43 -3.84
N ILE A 244 -0.86 -21.19 -4.36
CA ILE A 244 0.27 -20.28 -4.23
C ILE A 244 0.55 -19.94 -2.75
N ARG A 245 -0.50 -19.60 -2.00
CA ARG A 245 -0.40 -19.27 -0.58
C ARG A 245 0.14 -20.44 0.24
N GLU A 246 -0.38 -21.64 0.02
CA GLU A 246 0.08 -22.86 0.67
C GLU A 246 1.58 -23.12 0.40
N LYS A 247 2.01 -23.02 -0.86
CA LYS A 247 3.42 -23.15 -1.25
C LYS A 247 4.35 -22.18 -0.52
N HIS A 248 3.82 -21.02 -0.11
CA HIS A 248 4.55 -19.98 0.62
C HIS A 248 4.24 -19.95 2.13
N ASN A 249 3.53 -20.95 2.66
CA ASN A 249 3.09 -21.02 4.07
C ASN A 249 2.31 -19.78 4.53
N LEU A 250 1.42 -19.27 3.66
CA LEU A 250 0.54 -18.14 3.93
C LEU A 250 -0.88 -18.63 4.25
N THR A 251 -1.62 -17.83 5.01
CA THR A 251 -3.03 -18.11 5.34
C THR A 251 -3.88 -18.25 4.08
N LEU A 252 -4.64 -19.34 4.02
CA LEU A 252 -5.59 -19.63 2.95
C LEU A 252 -6.81 -18.71 3.03
N ILE A 253 -7.39 -18.39 1.89
CA ILE A 253 -8.62 -17.61 1.79
C ILE A 253 -9.80 -18.57 1.69
N SER A 254 -10.79 -18.43 2.57
CA SER A 254 -12.07 -19.14 2.47
C SER A 254 -13.02 -18.42 1.51
N ASN A 255 -13.85 -19.19 0.81
CA ASN A 255 -14.96 -18.63 0.03
C ASN A 255 -16.00 -18.09 1.03
N ALA A 256 -16.05 -16.77 1.22
CA ALA A 256 -17.01 -16.10 2.12
C ALA A 256 -18.50 -16.28 1.74
N LYS A 257 -18.84 -17.17 0.78
CA LYS A 257 -20.21 -17.56 0.45
C LYS A 257 -20.69 -18.83 1.13
N ASN A 258 -19.82 -19.62 1.77
CA ASN A 258 -20.22 -20.78 2.57
C ASN A 258 -19.26 -20.92 3.75
N GLU A 259 -19.69 -20.44 4.92
CA GLU A 259 -19.61 -21.16 6.21
C GLU A 259 -19.67 -20.17 7.39
N ASN A 260 -20.67 -20.40 8.24
CA ASN A 260 -20.67 -19.92 9.62
C ASN A 260 -19.41 -20.46 10.29
N ILE A 261 -18.53 -19.53 10.69
CA ILE A 261 -17.32 -19.85 11.43
C ILE A 261 -17.74 -20.43 12.79
N VAL A 262 -17.60 -21.75 12.93
CA VAL A 262 -17.48 -22.38 14.26
C VAL A 262 -16.06 -22.08 14.71
N VAL A 263 -15.94 -21.16 15.67
CA VAL A 263 -14.68 -20.85 16.36
C VAL A 263 -14.36 -22.05 17.25
N GLY A 264 -13.31 -22.79 16.90
CA GLY A 264 -12.70 -23.82 17.75
C GLY A 264 -11.68 -23.19 18.71
N GLU A 265 -11.69 -23.70 19.94
CA GLU A 265 -10.97 -23.28 21.16
C GLU A 265 -9.46 -23.06 21.04
#